data_AF-A0A847CGR7-F1
#
_entry.id   AF-A0A847CGR7-F1
#
_cell.length_a   1.000
_cell.length_b   1.000
_cell.length_c   1.000
_cell.angle_alpha   90.00
_cell.angle_beta   90.00
_cell.angle_gamma   90.00
#
_symmetry.space_group_name_H-M   'P 1'
#
loop_
_entity.id
_entity.type
_entity.pdbx_description
1 polymer ?
#
loop_
_entity_poly.entity_id
_entity_poly.type
_entity_poly.pdbx_seq_one_letter_code
_entity_poly.pdbx_strand_id
1 'polypeptide(L)'
;MKILFIIPSTGYYSSALSNPLGVLSIGTFLYKKGYKVKIYDRNVDKANLNKIMKEYNPDIVGISILSSRCSKDALKVSKTVKKYNKTLVW
;
A
#
# COMPACT_ATOMS: atom_id res chain seq x y z
N MET A 1 13.43 10.48 0.00
CA MET A 1 11.97 10.31 -0.17
C MET A 1 11.56 8.94 0.36
N LYS A 2 10.46 8.88 1.11
CA LYS A 2 9.84 7.67 1.66
C LYS A 2 8.57 7.32 0.88
N ILE A 3 8.48 6.09 0.40
CA ILE A 3 7.41 5.61 -0.45
C ILE A 3 6.74 4.43 0.26
N LEU A 4 5.42 4.50 0.42
CA LEU A 4 4.62 3.43 0.98
C LEU A 4 3.75 2.81 -0.11
N PHE A 5 3.96 1.54 -0.43
CA PHE A 5 3.01 0.77 -1.23
C PHE A 5 2.01 0.07 -0.32
N ILE A 6 0.73 0.17 -0.65
CA ILE A 6 -0.36 -0.48 0.07
C ILE A 6 -1.05 -1.44 -0.89
N ILE A 7 -1.14 -2.71 -0.50
CA ILE A 7 -2.02 -3.69 -1.13
C ILE A 7 -3.32 -3.68 -0.34
N PRO A 8 -4.44 -3.18 -0.90
CA PRO A 8 -5.70 -3.11 -0.17
C PRO A 8 -6.26 -4.50 0.07
N SER A 9 -7.09 -4.62 1.12
CA SER A 9 -7.69 -5.88 1.47
C SER A 9 -8.75 -6.28 0.44
N THR A 10 -8.69 -7.52 -0.07
CA THR A 10 -9.78 -8.08 -0.90
C THR A 10 -10.92 -8.68 -0.07
N GLY A 11 -10.82 -8.64 1.27
CA GLY A 11 -11.78 -9.26 2.17
C GLY A 11 -11.53 -10.76 2.32
N TYR A 12 -12.58 -11.58 2.11
CA TYR A 12 -12.49 -13.02 2.27
C TYR A 12 -11.79 -13.68 1.07
N TYR A 13 -10.85 -14.58 1.38
CA TYR A 13 -10.13 -15.38 0.40
C TYR A 13 -10.69 -16.79 0.37
N SER A 14 -11.05 -17.28 -0.81
CA SER A 14 -11.36 -18.69 -1.05
C SER A 14 -10.14 -19.49 -1.53
N SER A 15 -9.00 -18.82 -1.71
CA SER A 15 -7.76 -19.36 -2.27
C SER A 15 -6.54 -18.81 -1.52
N ALA A 16 -5.36 -19.38 -1.74
CA ALA A 16 -4.11 -18.85 -1.19
C ALA A 16 -3.87 -17.39 -1.62
N LEU A 17 -3.19 -16.65 -0.75
CA LEU A 17 -2.75 -15.27 -1.04
C LEU A 17 -1.70 -15.28 -2.16
N SER A 18 -1.83 -14.33 -3.09
CA SER A 18 -0.84 -14.13 -4.15
C SER A 18 0.20 -13.09 -3.74
N ASN A 19 1.47 -13.32 -4.09
CA ASN A 19 2.51 -12.32 -3.91
C ASN A 19 2.27 -11.12 -4.85
N PRO A 20 2.40 -9.87 -4.37
CA PRO A 20 2.17 -8.67 -5.20
C PRO A 20 3.40 -8.38 -6.07
N LEU A 21 3.63 -9.20 -7.10
CA LEU A 21 4.84 -9.15 -7.94
C LEU A 21 5.09 -7.78 -8.59
N GLY A 22 4.04 -7.07 -9.03
CA GLY A 22 4.17 -5.73 -9.58
C GLY A 22 4.74 -4.72 -8.58
N VAL A 23 4.24 -4.74 -7.34
CA VAL A 23 4.74 -3.89 -6.26
C VAL A 23 6.16 -4.27 -5.87
N LEU A 24 6.47 -5.57 -5.81
CA LEU A 24 7.82 -6.04 -5.52
C LEU A 24 8.82 -5.59 -6.58
N SER A 25 8.44 -5.64 -7.86
CA SER A 25 9.27 -5.17 -8.98
C SER A 25 9.57 -3.67 -8.88
N ILE A 26 8.52 -2.83 -8.81
CA ILE A 26 8.66 -1.37 -8.74
C ILE A 26 9.36 -0.96 -7.43
N GLY A 27 8.98 -1.58 -6.31
CA GLY A 27 9.57 -1.33 -5.00
C GLY A 27 11.07 -1.64 -4.98
N THR A 28 11.49 -2.75 -5.58
CA THR A 28 12.91 -3.11 -5.71
C THR A 28 13.65 -2.10 -6.57
N PHE A 29 13.07 -1.70 -7.71
CA PHE A 29 13.68 -0.69 -8.58
C PHE A 29 13.89 0.65 -7.85
N LEU A 30 12.86 1.15 -7.16
CA LEU A 30 12.93 2.40 -6.40
C LEU A 30 13.91 2.30 -5.21
N TYR A 31 13.94 1.16 -4.53
CA TYR A 31 14.91 0.89 -3.48
C TYR A 31 16.35 0.96 -4.00
N LYS A 32 16.64 0.31 -5.14
CA LYS A 32 17.95 0.37 -5.80
C LYS A 32 18.35 1.78 -6.26
N LYS A 33 17.38 2.68 -6.47
CA LYS A 33 17.62 4.11 -6.76
C LYS A 33 17.84 4.96 -5.49
N GLY A 34 17.89 4.34 -4.30
CA GLY A 34 18.18 5.02 -3.03
C GLY A 34 16.94 5.56 -2.31
N TYR A 35 15.73 5.25 -2.78
CA TYR A 35 14.51 5.62 -2.07
C TYR A 35 14.23 4.67 -0.90
N LYS A 36 13.65 5.19 0.18
CA LYS A 36 13.15 4.35 1.27
C LYS A 36 11.78 3.83 0.86
N VAL A 37 11.65 2.52 0.69
CA VAL A 37 10.40 1.88 0.27
C VAL A 37 9.88 0.99 1.39
N LYS A 38 8.57 1.06 1.67
CA LYS A 38 7.88 0.14 2.57
C LYS A 38 6.67 -0.44 1.84
N ILE A 39 6.45 -1.74 2.00
CA ILE A 39 5.27 -2.43 1.47
C ILE A 39 4.39 -2.80 2.67
N TYR A 40 3.11 -2.46 2.59
CA TYR A 40 2.11 -2.79 3.58
C TYR A 40 0.98 -3.55 2.90
N ASP A 41 0.95 -4.87 3.09
CA ASP A 41 -0.09 -5.72 2.54
C ASP A 41 -1.16 -6.00 3.59
N ARG A 42 -2.35 -5.43 3.37
CA ARG A 42 -3.48 -5.51 4.30
C ARG A 42 -4.15 -6.88 4.35
N ASN A 43 -3.72 -7.80 3.49
CA ASN A 43 -4.21 -9.18 3.46
C ASN A 43 -3.40 -10.09 4.39
N VAL A 44 -2.18 -9.69 4.75
CA VAL A 44 -1.30 -10.43 5.69
C VAL A 44 -1.08 -9.66 6.99
N ASP A 45 -1.00 -8.33 6.94
CA ASP A 45 -0.69 -7.48 8.09
C ASP A 45 -1.92 -6.67 8.55
N LYS A 46 -2.32 -6.91 9.80
CA LYS A 46 -3.46 -6.25 10.46
C LYS A 46 -3.10 -4.95 11.17
N ALA A 47 -1.89 -4.43 10.97
CA ALA A 47 -1.45 -3.17 11.55
C ALA A 47 -2.41 -2.01 11.24
N ASN A 48 -2.48 -1.03 12.14
CA ASN A 48 -3.34 0.13 11.94
C ASN A 48 -2.71 1.10 10.93
N LEU A 49 -3.41 1.36 9.81
CA LEU A 49 -2.95 2.27 8.76
C LEU A 49 -2.60 3.67 9.30
N ASN A 50 -3.37 4.22 10.25
CA ASN A 50 -3.05 5.54 10.83
C ASN A 50 -1.73 5.52 11.59
N LYS A 51 -1.42 4.42 12.29
CA LYS A 51 -0.15 4.25 12.99
C LYS A 51 1.01 4.21 11.98
N ILE A 52 0.86 3.44 10.90
CA ILE A 52 1.86 3.37 9.82
C ILE A 52 2.08 4.76 9.19
N MET A 53 1.01 5.48 8.86
CA MET A 53 1.11 6.82 8.27
C MET A 53 1.84 7.80 9.18
N LYS A 54 1.61 7.76 10.50
CA LYS A 54 2.30 8.61 11.48
C LYS A 54 3.76 8.24 11.67
N GLU A 55 4.06 6.96 11.91
CA GLU A 55 5.42 6.50 12.23
C GLU A 55 6.34 6.48 11.02
N TYR A 56 5.85 5.96 9.89
CA TYR A 56 6.65 5.93 8.68
C TYR A 56 6.73 7.31 8.04
N ASN A 57 5.63 8.07 8.09
CA ASN A 57 5.47 9.40 7.48
C ASN A 57 5.93 9.41 6.01
N PRO A 58 5.24 8.68 5.10
CA PRO A 58 5.61 8.62 3.70
C PRO A 58 5.38 9.97 3.00
N ASP A 59 6.14 10.22 1.94
CA ASP A 59 5.96 11.35 1.03
C ASP A 59 4.95 10.99 -0.07
N ILE A 60 5.04 9.75 -0.57
CA ILE A 60 4.17 9.18 -1.60
C ILE A 60 3.57 7.88 -1.10
N VAL A 61 2.27 7.68 -1.37
CA VAL A 61 1.57 6.42 -1.14
C VAL A 61 1.05 5.87 -2.46
N GLY A 62 1.50 4.66 -2.83
CA GLY A 62 0.99 3.92 -3.97
C GLY A 62 -0.04 2.88 -3.53
N ILE A 63 -1.19 2.79 -4.20
CA ILE A 63 -2.21 1.76 -3.94
C ILE A 63 -2.21 0.77 -5.10
N SER A 64 -1.85 -0.49 -4.83
CA SER A 64 -1.82 -1.53 -5.86
C SER A 64 -3.12 -2.32 -5.88
N ILE A 65 -3.96 -2.10 -6.89
CA ILE A 65 -5.22 -2.83 -7.08
C ILE A 65 -5.05 -3.86 -8.17
N LEU A 66 -5.19 -5.13 -7.78
CA LEU A 66 -5.14 -6.24 -8.71
C LEU A 66 -6.54 -6.63 -9.24
N SER A 67 -7.59 -6.36 -8.48
CA SER A 67 -8.96 -6.71 -8.86
C SER A 67 -9.99 -5.78 -8.22
N SER A 68 -11.20 -5.76 -8.78
CA SER A 68 -12.32 -4.94 -8.28
C SER A 68 -12.76 -5.28 -6.85
N ARG A 69 -12.40 -6.47 -6.33
CA ARG A 69 -12.77 -6.90 -4.97
C ARG A 69 -12.19 -5.98 -3.89
N CYS A 70 -10.99 -5.42 -4.12
CA CYS A 70 -10.34 -4.56 -3.14
C CYS A 70 -10.68 -3.07 -3.30
N SER A 71 -11.53 -2.69 -4.28
CA SER A 71 -11.87 -1.28 -4.54
C SER A 71 -12.50 -0.56 -3.34
N LYS A 72 -13.36 -1.25 -2.57
CA LYS A 72 -13.96 -0.66 -1.36
C LYS A 72 -12.89 -0.32 -0.31
N ASP A 73 -11.90 -1.20 -0.12
CA ASP A 73 -10.81 -0.94 0.83
C ASP A 73 -9.82 0.09 0.27
N ALA A 74 -9.51 0.05 -1.02
CA ALA A 74 -8.68 1.06 -1.69
C ALA A 74 -9.23 2.48 -1.51
N LEU A 75 -10.55 2.66 -1.62
CA LEU A 75 -11.20 3.94 -1.34
C LEU A 75 -11.06 4.36 0.13
N LYS A 76 -11.14 3.41 1.09
CA LYS A 76 -10.92 3.70 2.52
C LYS A 76 -9.47 4.11 2.80
N VAL A 77 -8.51 3.41 2.20
CA VAL A 77 -7.08 3.76 2.26
C VAL A 77 -6.88 5.17 1.71
N SER A 78 -7.40 5.43 0.51
CA SER A 78 -7.28 6.72 -0.16
C SER A 78 -7.82 7.89 0.66
N LYS A 79 -9.00 7.72 1.27
CA LYS A 79 -9.57 8.71 2.19
C LYS A 79 -8.67 8.94 3.39
N THR A 80 -8.07 7.88 3.95
CA THR A 80 -7.13 8.00 5.06
C THR A 80 -5.87 8.77 4.64
N VAL A 81 -5.24 8.39 3.52
CA VAL A 81 -4.03 9.04 3.01
C VAL A 81 -4.25 10.53 2.75
N LYS A 82 -5.38 10.90 2.13
CA LYS A 82 -5.74 12.30 1.87
C LYS A 82 -5.83 13.15 3.14
N LYS A 83 -6.24 12.57 4.28
CA LYS A 83 -6.25 13.29 5.57
C LYS A 83 -4.86 13.70 6.06
N TYR A 84 -3.81 13.00 5.62
CA TYR A 84 -2.41 13.32 5.95
C TYR A 84 -1.75 14.23 4.90
N ASN A 85 -2.51 14.74 3.92
CA ASN A 85 -2.02 15.59 2.85
C ASN A 85 -0.79 15.01 2.10
N LYS A 86 -0.82 13.70 1.82
CA LYS A 86 0.24 12.98 1.09
C LYS A 86 -0.14 12.73 -0.35
N THR A 87 0.86 12.69 -1.24
CA THR A 87 0.66 12.34 -2.65
C THR A 87 0.20 10.89 -2.74
N LEU A 88 -0.90 10.67 -3.47
CA LEU A 88 -1.52 9.37 -3.67
C LEU A 88 -1.47 8.98 -5.15
N VAL A 89 -0.98 7.78 -5.45
CA VAL A 89 -0.91 7.21 -6.80
C VAL A 89 -1.60 5.84 -6.81
N TRP A 90 -2.30 5.54 -7.91
CA TRP A 90 -2.98 4.26 -8.17
C TRP A 90 -2.24 3.51 -9.28
#